data_AF-A0A832LAQ6-F1
#
_entry.id   AF-A0A832LAQ6-F1
#
_cell.length_a   1.000
_cell.length_b   1.000
_cell.length_c   1.000
_cell.angle_alpha   90.00
_cell.angle_beta   90.00
_cell.angle_gamma   90.00
#
_symmetry.space_group_name_H-M   'P 1'
#
loop_
_entity.id
_entity.type
_entity.pdbx_description
1 polymer ?
#
loop_
_entity_poly.entity_id
_entity_poly.type
_entity_poly.pdbx_seq_one_letter_code
_entity_poly.pdbx_strand_id
1 'polypeptide(L)'
;MDETDFGSSNSGYTGLDSADFHYHTGHGSDQIGLVSEICLYNWASYSSTGDVQASEVNKKWDQNNEWVMIASCEVLHDVNEWAKALKYGHGILGFSSTVPTSTALLDRFFEETINNDDEIVDAWLFATIETFDSSVTAVAIADTDDQFVYDHLNGQGTMEPNESPDDSLYAYNSWGC
;
A
#
# COMPACT_ATOMS: atom_id res chain seq x y z
N MET A 1 9.05 0.71 -14.31
CA MET A 1 8.01 1.50 -13.64
C MET A 1 8.55 2.90 -13.51
N ASP A 2 7.76 3.86 -13.94
CA ASP A 2 8.08 5.28 -13.81
C ASP A 2 7.32 5.86 -12.61
N GLU A 3 7.76 7.00 -12.08
CA GLU A 3 7.16 7.66 -10.92
C GLU A 3 5.64 7.90 -11.08
N THR A 4 5.21 8.16 -12.33
CA THR A 4 3.82 8.37 -12.70
C THR A 4 2.92 7.15 -12.49
N ASP A 5 3.48 5.95 -12.38
CA ASP A 5 2.73 4.74 -12.07
C ASP A 5 2.15 4.78 -10.64
N PHE A 6 2.71 5.63 -9.77
CA PHE A 6 2.31 5.81 -8.37
C PHE A 6 1.49 7.07 -8.09
N GLY A 7 0.88 7.69 -9.12
CA GLY A 7 0.01 8.83 -8.90
C GLY A 7 0.73 10.08 -8.37
N SER A 8 2.02 10.26 -8.67
CA SER A 8 2.81 11.40 -8.18
C SER A 8 2.47 12.75 -8.86
N SER A 9 1.51 12.79 -9.79
CA SER A 9 1.09 13.99 -10.52
C SER A 9 -0.41 14.26 -10.34
N ASN A 10 -0.79 15.54 -10.21
CA ASN A 10 -2.19 15.97 -10.13
C ASN A 10 -2.83 16.23 -11.52
N SER A 11 -2.20 15.73 -12.59
CA SER A 11 -2.68 15.95 -13.96
C SER A 11 -2.20 14.86 -14.91
N GLY A 12 -3.05 14.54 -15.90
CA GLY A 12 -2.83 13.44 -16.84
C GLY A 12 -3.41 12.12 -16.33
N TYR A 13 -3.25 11.05 -17.11
CA TYR A 13 -3.47 9.69 -16.63
C TYR A 13 -2.26 9.28 -15.81
N THR A 14 -2.46 8.97 -14.54
CA THR A 14 -1.46 8.36 -13.68
C THR A 14 -1.84 6.89 -13.43
N GLY A 15 -0.86 6.01 -13.23
CA GLY A 15 -1.11 4.56 -13.21
C GLY A 15 -2.03 4.08 -12.08
N LEU A 16 -2.26 4.92 -11.07
CA LEU A 16 -3.18 4.66 -9.96
C LEU A 16 -4.60 5.16 -10.20
N ASP A 17 -4.82 6.06 -11.17
CA ASP A 17 -6.15 6.66 -11.37
C ASP A 17 -7.17 5.58 -11.76
N SER A 18 -8.23 5.46 -10.95
CA SER A 18 -9.32 4.48 -11.11
C SER A 18 -8.87 3.02 -11.08
N ALA A 19 -7.76 2.73 -10.38
CA ALA A 19 -7.29 1.37 -10.19
C ALA A 19 -7.96 0.70 -8.98
N ASP A 20 -8.76 -0.33 -9.25
CA ASP A 20 -9.35 -1.22 -8.24
C ASP A 20 -8.30 -1.81 -7.29
N PHE A 21 -7.14 -2.15 -7.84
CA PHE A 21 -6.02 -2.69 -7.09
C PHE A 21 -4.72 -2.42 -7.81
N HIS A 22 -3.76 -1.82 -7.11
CA HIS A 22 -2.40 -1.61 -7.59
C HIS A 22 -1.43 -2.48 -6.80
N TYR A 23 -0.55 -3.18 -7.49
CA TYR A 23 0.51 -3.98 -6.87
C TYR A 23 1.89 -3.55 -7.34
N HIS A 24 2.75 -3.29 -6.37
CA HIS A 24 4.17 -3.04 -6.57
C HIS A 24 5.02 -4.05 -5.80
N THR A 25 6.13 -4.47 -6.41
CA THR A 25 7.22 -5.17 -5.72
C THR A 25 8.56 -4.64 -6.18
N GLY A 26 9.47 -4.47 -5.23
CA GLY A 26 10.78 -3.91 -5.48
C GLY A 26 11.54 -3.64 -4.20
N HIS A 27 12.51 -2.72 -4.30
CA HIS A 27 13.19 -2.21 -3.13
C HIS A 27 12.36 -1.08 -2.50
N GLY A 28 12.45 -0.99 -1.18
CA GLY A 28 12.15 0.23 -0.44
C GLY A 28 13.36 0.57 0.41
N SER A 29 13.48 1.83 0.79
CA SER A 29 14.61 2.33 1.58
C SER A 29 14.15 3.37 2.60
N ASP A 30 14.94 3.54 3.65
CA ASP A 30 14.83 4.58 4.67
C ASP A 30 16.00 5.59 4.61
N GLN A 31 16.84 5.51 3.57
CA GLN A 31 18.19 6.08 3.61
C GLN A 31 18.29 7.56 3.25
N ILE A 32 17.23 8.19 2.76
CA ILE A 32 17.26 9.56 2.28
C ILE A 32 16.27 10.43 3.07
N GLY A 33 16.81 11.35 3.88
CA GLY A 33 16.00 12.39 4.49
C GLY A 33 15.12 11.97 5.67
N LEU A 34 15.30 10.75 6.23
CA LEU A 34 14.49 10.17 7.31
C LEU A 34 13.04 9.85 6.89
N VAL A 35 12.77 9.67 5.60
CA VAL A 35 11.45 9.29 5.10
C VAL A 35 11.60 8.05 4.22
N SER A 36 10.69 7.11 4.41
CA SER A 36 10.55 5.92 3.56
C SER A 36 10.25 6.26 2.09
N GLU A 37 10.84 5.46 1.19
CA GLU A 37 10.67 5.61 -0.26
C GLU A 37 10.49 4.27 -0.96
N ILE A 38 9.74 4.28 -2.06
CA ILE A 38 9.65 3.18 -3.03
C ILE A 38 10.77 3.39 -4.05
N CYS A 39 11.67 2.42 -4.21
CA CYS A 39 12.77 2.52 -5.17
C CYS A 39 12.31 2.05 -6.56
N LEU A 40 12.47 2.92 -7.57
CA LEU A 40 12.18 2.63 -8.98
C LEU A 40 13.39 2.01 -9.69
N TYR A 41 13.24 1.66 -10.98
CA TYR A 41 14.26 0.93 -11.74
C TYR A 41 15.59 1.69 -11.88
N ASN A 42 15.55 3.02 -11.87
CA ASN A 42 16.71 3.91 -11.99
C ASN A 42 17.14 4.46 -10.63
N TRP A 43 16.68 3.85 -9.54
CA TRP A 43 17.05 4.23 -8.19
C TRP A 43 18.56 4.20 -7.98
N ALA A 44 19.08 5.25 -7.36
CA ALA A 44 20.48 5.32 -6.97
C ALA A 44 20.60 5.65 -5.48
N SER A 45 21.31 4.79 -4.74
CA SER A 45 21.50 4.93 -3.30
C SER A 45 22.04 6.31 -2.93
N TYR A 46 21.49 6.87 -1.84
CA TYR A 46 21.82 8.22 -1.35
C TYR A 46 21.53 9.36 -2.33
N SER A 47 20.60 9.17 -3.27
CA SER A 47 20.07 10.24 -4.12
C SER A 47 18.55 10.12 -4.28
N SER A 48 17.84 11.25 -4.31
CA SER A 48 16.39 11.30 -4.65
C SER A 48 16.19 11.16 -6.17
N THR A 49 16.84 10.17 -6.77
CA THR A 49 16.72 9.85 -8.19
C THR A 49 16.17 8.45 -8.31
N GLY A 50 15.02 8.35 -8.97
CA GLY A 50 14.37 7.06 -9.23
C GLY A 50 13.70 6.49 -8.00
N ASP A 51 13.01 7.31 -7.23
CA ASP A 51 12.26 6.97 -6.03
C ASP A 51 10.87 7.62 -6.06
N VAL A 52 9.97 7.12 -5.21
CA VAL A 52 8.71 7.77 -4.83
C VAL A 52 8.66 7.88 -3.32
N GLN A 53 8.64 9.10 -2.81
CA GLN A 53 8.51 9.41 -1.39
C GLN A 53 7.06 9.70 -1.03
N ALA A 54 6.66 9.43 0.22
CA ALA A 54 5.32 9.74 0.72
C ALA A 54 4.89 11.19 0.47
N SER A 55 5.82 12.15 0.58
CA SER A 55 5.56 13.57 0.34
C SER A 55 5.18 13.88 -1.11
N GLU A 56 5.62 13.06 -2.07
CA GLU A 56 5.36 13.22 -3.49
C GLU A 56 3.97 12.71 -3.89
N VAL A 57 3.34 11.87 -3.06
CA VAL A 57 1.99 11.33 -3.31
C VAL A 57 0.92 11.90 -2.37
N ASN A 58 1.31 12.81 -1.47
CA ASN A 58 0.42 13.46 -0.51
C ASN A 58 -0.84 14.07 -1.16
N LYS A 59 -2.00 13.54 -0.79
CA LYS A 59 -3.35 13.88 -1.28
C LYS A 59 -3.52 13.77 -2.79
N LYS A 60 -2.73 12.90 -3.44
CA LYS A 60 -2.78 12.66 -4.89
C LYS A 60 -3.49 11.37 -5.28
N TRP A 61 -3.71 10.45 -4.34
CA TRP A 61 -4.49 9.24 -4.58
C TRP A 61 -5.99 9.58 -4.41
N ASP A 62 -6.50 10.30 -5.42
CA ASP A 62 -7.78 11.02 -5.37
C ASP A 62 -8.73 10.73 -6.55
N GLN A 63 -8.48 9.68 -7.32
CA GLN A 63 -9.30 9.30 -8.48
C GLN A 63 -9.88 7.88 -8.37
N ASN A 64 -10.45 7.54 -7.22
CA ASN A 64 -11.05 6.23 -6.93
C ASN A 64 -10.06 5.08 -7.13
N ASN A 65 -8.90 5.14 -6.47
CA ASN A 65 -8.02 3.98 -6.39
C ASN A 65 -8.33 3.24 -5.09
N GLU A 66 -8.83 2.02 -5.14
CA GLU A 66 -9.34 1.37 -3.95
C GLU A 66 -8.16 0.92 -3.07
N TRP A 67 -7.31 0.00 -3.53
CA TRP A 67 -6.21 -0.51 -2.70
C TRP A 67 -4.84 -0.53 -3.39
N VAL A 68 -3.79 -0.16 -2.66
CA VAL A 68 -2.40 -0.17 -3.12
C VAL A 68 -1.56 -1.12 -2.26
N MET A 69 -1.03 -2.20 -2.84
CA MET A 69 -0.08 -3.11 -2.20
C MET A 69 1.36 -2.79 -2.61
N ILE A 70 2.21 -2.52 -1.62
CA ILE A 70 3.63 -2.22 -1.78
C ILE A 70 4.45 -3.32 -1.09
N ALA A 71 4.77 -4.38 -1.84
CA ALA A 71 5.63 -5.47 -1.39
C ALA A 71 7.12 -5.10 -1.51
N SER A 72 7.55 -4.14 -0.69
CA SER A 72 8.90 -3.59 -0.63
C SER A 72 9.33 -3.36 0.83
N CYS A 73 10.64 -3.39 1.09
CA CYS A 73 11.20 -3.21 2.43
C CYS A 73 10.87 -1.84 3.02
N GLU A 74 10.42 -1.80 4.28
CA GLU A 74 10.42 -0.60 5.14
C GLU A 74 9.62 0.60 4.63
N VAL A 75 8.83 0.45 3.57
CA VAL A 75 8.05 1.55 2.98
C VAL A 75 7.04 2.09 3.98
N LEU A 76 6.35 1.23 4.75
CA LEU A 76 5.34 1.68 5.72
C LEU A 76 5.89 1.85 7.14
N HIS A 77 7.19 2.11 7.32
CA HIS A 77 7.70 2.44 8.66
C HIS A 77 7.23 3.83 9.14
N ASP A 78 7.02 4.77 8.21
CA ASP A 78 6.43 6.09 8.47
C ASP A 78 4.93 6.11 8.11
N VAL A 79 4.14 5.27 8.78
CA VAL A 79 2.69 5.11 8.53
C VAL A 79 1.97 6.44 8.32
N ASN A 80 2.23 7.42 9.20
CA ASN A 80 1.59 8.72 9.18
C ASN A 80 1.89 9.54 7.92
N GLU A 81 3.04 9.34 7.28
CA GLU A 81 3.41 10.05 6.06
C GLU A 81 2.74 9.40 4.84
N TRP A 82 2.72 8.07 4.77
CA TRP A 82 2.06 7.34 3.68
C TRP A 82 0.54 7.43 3.72
N ALA A 83 -0.08 7.48 4.91
CA ALA A 83 -1.51 7.69 5.05
C ALA A 83 -1.98 9.00 4.40
N LYS A 84 -1.12 10.03 4.36
CA LYS A 84 -1.46 11.30 3.69
C LYS A 84 -1.61 11.18 2.18
N ALA A 85 -1.15 10.09 1.57
CA ALA A 85 -1.38 9.84 0.14
C ALA A 85 -2.88 9.70 -0.15
N LEU A 86 -3.63 9.10 0.78
CA LEU A 86 -5.06 8.85 0.68
C LEU A 86 -5.86 10.17 0.71
N LYS A 87 -6.69 10.35 -0.32
CA LYS A 87 -7.72 11.40 -0.37
C LYS A 87 -9.09 10.85 -0.72
N TYR A 88 -9.16 9.94 -1.69
CA TYR A 88 -10.35 9.14 -1.99
C TYR A 88 -9.99 7.68 -2.27
N GLY A 89 -8.75 7.28 -1.99
CA GLY A 89 -8.34 5.89 -2.08
C GLY A 89 -8.57 5.17 -0.75
N HIS A 90 -8.87 3.88 -0.78
CA HIS A 90 -9.31 3.19 0.43
C HIS A 90 -8.16 2.77 1.32
N GLY A 91 -7.05 2.27 0.76
CA GLY A 91 -5.97 1.82 1.64
C GLY A 91 -4.65 1.42 0.99
N ILE A 92 -3.69 1.15 1.88
CA ILE A 92 -2.31 0.80 1.57
C ILE A 92 -1.90 -0.44 2.38
N LEU A 93 -1.35 -1.43 1.69
CA LEU A 93 -0.74 -2.62 2.29
C LEU A 93 0.78 -2.59 2.07
N GLY A 94 1.56 -3.00 3.08
CA GLY A 94 3.02 -3.03 2.93
C GLY A 94 3.73 -3.49 4.19
N PHE A 95 5.01 -3.15 4.32
CA PHE A 95 5.88 -3.59 5.41
C PHE A 95 6.59 -2.41 6.08
N SER A 96 6.76 -2.47 7.39
CA SER A 96 7.57 -1.52 8.17
C SER A 96 8.98 -2.06 8.50
N SER A 97 9.32 -3.25 8.02
CA SER A 97 10.61 -3.89 8.24
C SER A 97 11.22 -4.34 6.92
N THR A 98 12.49 -4.75 6.96
CA THR A 98 13.10 -5.52 5.88
C THR A 98 12.31 -6.81 5.64
N VAL A 99 12.04 -7.14 4.38
CA VAL A 99 11.27 -8.32 3.97
C VAL A 99 12.03 -9.10 2.87
N PRO A 100 12.16 -10.43 2.96
CA PRO A 100 12.73 -11.23 1.88
C PRO A 100 11.75 -11.35 0.71
N THR A 101 12.27 -11.45 -0.51
CA THR A 101 11.42 -11.72 -1.69
C THR A 101 10.75 -13.09 -1.55
N SER A 102 9.43 -13.14 -1.80
CA SER A 102 8.65 -14.38 -1.79
C SER A 102 7.63 -14.38 -2.92
N THR A 103 7.61 -15.46 -3.70
CA THR A 103 6.55 -15.68 -4.70
C THR A 103 5.25 -16.17 -4.06
N ALA A 104 5.31 -16.75 -2.86
CA ALA A 104 4.14 -17.30 -2.17
C ALA A 104 3.22 -16.23 -1.56
N LEU A 105 3.74 -15.02 -1.31
CA LEU A 105 2.98 -13.93 -0.71
C LEU A 105 1.74 -13.58 -1.53
N LEU A 106 1.94 -13.36 -2.83
CA LEU A 106 0.85 -13.00 -3.75
C LEU A 106 -0.13 -14.16 -3.96
N ASP A 107 0.39 -15.37 -4.14
CA ASP A 107 -0.44 -16.56 -4.34
C ASP A 107 -1.40 -16.74 -3.16
N ARG A 108 -0.90 -16.56 -1.93
CA ARG A 108 -1.72 -16.63 -0.71
C ARG A 108 -2.69 -15.47 -0.58
N PHE A 109 -2.24 -14.24 -0.79
CA PHE A 109 -3.13 -13.07 -0.71
C PHE A 109 -4.32 -13.20 -1.65
N PHE A 110 -4.08 -13.65 -2.89
CA PHE A 110 -5.16 -13.86 -3.85
C PHE A 110 -5.98 -15.13 -3.58
N GLU A 111 -5.41 -16.16 -2.95
CA GLU A 111 -6.20 -17.30 -2.44
C GLU A 111 -7.22 -16.82 -1.40
N GLU A 112 -6.80 -16.05 -0.40
CA GLU A 112 -7.70 -15.53 0.64
C GLU A 112 -8.76 -14.58 0.05
N THR A 113 -8.35 -13.57 -0.73
CA THR A 113 -9.29 -12.58 -1.28
C THR A 113 -10.22 -13.12 -2.36
N ILE A 114 -9.81 -14.09 -3.19
CA ILE A 114 -10.62 -14.58 -4.33
C ILE A 114 -11.36 -15.87 -3.99
N ASN A 115 -10.70 -16.82 -3.33
CA ASN A 115 -11.28 -18.15 -3.11
C ASN A 115 -12.00 -18.23 -1.76
N ASN A 116 -11.46 -17.57 -0.73
CA ASN A 116 -12.08 -17.55 0.60
C ASN A 116 -13.02 -16.35 0.80
N ASP A 117 -12.95 -15.34 -0.09
CA ASP A 117 -13.78 -14.13 -0.03
C ASP A 117 -13.55 -13.37 1.29
N ASP A 118 -12.31 -13.37 1.78
CA ASP A 118 -11.92 -12.65 2.99
C ASP A 118 -11.72 -11.14 2.70
N GLU A 119 -11.95 -10.31 3.72
CA GLU A 119 -11.66 -8.88 3.69
C GLU A 119 -10.17 -8.62 3.40
N ILE A 120 -9.85 -7.55 2.68
CA ILE A 120 -8.48 -7.27 2.18
C ILE A 120 -7.45 -7.24 3.31
N VAL A 121 -7.79 -6.64 4.45
CA VAL A 121 -6.86 -6.52 5.58
C VAL A 121 -6.64 -7.88 6.25
N ASP A 122 -7.67 -8.71 6.38
CA ASP A 122 -7.56 -10.07 6.94
C ASP A 122 -6.82 -11.00 5.99
N ALA A 123 -7.09 -10.92 4.68
CA ALA A 123 -6.32 -11.62 3.65
C ALA A 123 -4.83 -11.23 3.68
N TRP A 124 -4.52 -9.95 3.90
CA TRP A 124 -3.14 -9.49 4.07
C TRP A 124 -2.49 -10.05 5.35
N LEU A 125 -3.23 -10.07 6.45
CA LEU A 125 -2.81 -10.66 7.72
C LEU A 125 -2.46 -12.15 7.54
N PHE A 126 -3.35 -12.95 6.98
CA PHE A 126 -3.11 -14.38 6.78
C PHE A 126 -1.96 -14.62 5.80
N ALA A 127 -1.96 -13.94 4.65
CA ALA A 127 -0.91 -14.12 3.64
C ALA A 127 0.49 -13.80 4.18
N THR A 128 0.61 -12.76 5.02
CA THR A 128 1.90 -12.36 5.60
C THR A 128 2.35 -13.31 6.71
N ILE A 129 1.47 -13.68 7.65
CA ILE A 129 1.76 -14.63 8.73
C ILE A 129 2.20 -15.99 8.19
N GLU A 130 1.55 -16.48 7.13
CA GLU A 130 1.91 -17.78 6.59
C GLU A 130 3.23 -17.76 5.79
N THR A 131 3.64 -16.59 5.31
CA THR A 131 4.76 -16.43 4.37
C THR A 131 6.07 -16.07 5.05
N PHE A 132 6.02 -15.27 6.11
CA PHE A 132 7.22 -14.75 6.74
C PHE A 132 7.34 -15.21 8.19
N ASP A 133 8.46 -14.88 8.81
CA ASP A 133 8.69 -15.12 10.24
C ASP A 133 8.51 -13.84 11.05
N SER A 134 8.62 -13.97 12.38
CA SER A 134 8.39 -12.88 13.32
C SER A 134 9.39 -11.71 13.26
N SER A 135 10.39 -11.77 12.37
CA SER A 135 11.27 -10.63 12.10
C SER A 135 10.68 -9.65 11.08
N VAL A 136 9.64 -10.06 10.36
CA VAL A 136 8.91 -9.22 9.40
C VAL A 136 7.68 -8.60 10.07
N THR A 137 7.50 -7.30 9.90
CA THR A 137 6.32 -6.56 10.35
C THR A 137 5.53 -6.06 9.15
N ALA A 138 4.31 -6.56 8.99
CA ALA A 138 3.36 -6.11 8.00
C ALA A 138 2.51 -4.96 8.55
N VAL A 139 2.01 -4.12 7.65
CA VAL A 139 1.19 -2.95 7.95
C VAL A 139 0.03 -2.89 6.96
N ALA A 140 -1.13 -2.49 7.47
CA ALA A 140 -2.28 -2.05 6.68
C ALA A 140 -2.72 -0.65 7.14
N ILE A 141 -3.09 0.19 6.18
CA ILE A 141 -3.63 1.54 6.37
C ILE A 141 -4.92 1.61 5.57
N ALA A 142 -5.98 2.21 6.13
CA ALA A 142 -7.18 2.56 5.39
C ALA A 142 -7.64 3.98 5.72
N ASP A 143 -8.37 4.63 4.81
CA ASP A 143 -8.89 5.99 4.99
C ASP A 143 -9.94 6.03 6.11
N THR A 144 -10.76 4.98 6.22
CA THR A 144 -11.81 4.85 7.25
C THR A 144 -11.75 3.53 8.01
N ASP A 145 -12.30 3.49 9.22
CA ASP A 145 -12.47 2.25 9.99
C ASP A 145 -13.33 1.22 9.24
N ASP A 146 -14.37 1.65 8.54
CA ASP A 146 -15.27 0.74 7.82
C ASP A 146 -14.55 0.11 6.61
N GLN A 147 -13.81 0.89 5.82
CA GLN A 147 -12.97 0.33 4.74
C GLN A 147 -11.90 -0.63 5.30
N PHE A 148 -11.31 -0.31 6.45
CA PHE A 148 -10.33 -1.19 7.09
C PHE A 148 -10.91 -2.57 7.45
N VAL A 149 -12.18 -2.60 7.87
CA VAL A 149 -12.81 -3.80 8.43
C VAL A 149 -13.63 -4.57 7.41
N TYR A 150 -14.21 -3.93 6.40
CA TYR A 150 -15.22 -4.54 5.53
C TYR A 150 -14.88 -4.57 4.04
N ASP A 151 -13.82 -3.88 3.59
CA ASP A 151 -13.46 -3.92 2.18
C ASP A 151 -12.95 -5.30 1.77
N HIS A 152 -13.50 -5.81 0.68
CA HIS A 152 -13.03 -7.00 -0.02
C HIS A 152 -12.21 -6.61 -1.25
N LEU A 153 -11.71 -7.59 -2.01
CA LEU A 153 -11.17 -7.30 -3.33
C LEU A 153 -12.32 -6.86 -4.26
N ASN A 154 -12.13 -5.84 -5.12
CA ASN A 154 -13.21 -5.40 -5.99
C ASN A 154 -13.74 -6.57 -6.85
N GLY A 155 -15.07 -6.74 -6.87
CA GLY A 155 -15.76 -7.89 -7.46
C GLY A 155 -15.93 -9.10 -6.54
N GLN A 156 -15.39 -9.04 -5.32
CA GLN A 156 -15.58 -9.95 -4.20
C GLN A 156 -16.32 -9.22 -3.07
N GLY A 157 -17.03 -9.97 -2.22
CA GLY A 157 -17.79 -9.46 -1.07
C GLY A 157 -18.42 -8.07 -1.21
N THR A 158 -18.10 -7.19 -0.25
CA THR A 158 -18.58 -5.80 -0.17
C THR A 158 -17.41 -4.83 -0.25
N MET A 159 -17.65 -3.66 -0.85
CA MET A 159 -16.75 -2.51 -0.84
C MET A 159 -17.47 -1.36 -0.16
N GLU A 160 -16.82 -0.74 0.82
CA GLU A 160 -17.32 0.48 1.43
C GLU A 160 -17.23 1.65 0.45
N PRO A 161 -18.08 2.68 0.58
CA PRO A 161 -17.99 3.85 -0.27
C PRO A 161 -16.74 4.68 0.06
N ASN A 162 -16.26 5.46 -0.91
CA ASN A 162 -15.18 6.42 -0.69
C ASN A 162 -15.57 7.44 0.39
N GLU A 163 -14.58 7.87 1.18
CA GLU A 163 -14.77 8.91 2.18
C GLU A 163 -15.23 10.23 1.53
N SER A 164 -16.23 10.88 2.12
CA SER A 164 -16.64 12.23 1.70
C SER A 164 -17.40 12.96 2.82
N PRO A 165 -16.94 14.14 3.27
CA PRO A 165 -15.70 14.83 2.86
C PRO A 165 -14.44 14.18 3.47
N ASP A 166 -13.28 14.37 2.84
CA ASP A 166 -11.95 14.00 3.39
C ASP A 166 -11.74 14.70 4.74
N ASP A 167 -11.70 13.92 5.83
CA ASP A 167 -11.48 14.42 7.19
C ASP A 167 -10.02 14.27 7.67
N SER A 168 -9.18 13.64 6.83
CA SER A 168 -7.75 13.36 7.05
C SER A 168 -7.44 12.46 8.25
N LEU A 169 -8.42 11.72 8.75
CA LEU A 169 -8.21 10.57 9.63
C LEU A 169 -7.86 9.33 8.79
N TYR A 170 -7.40 8.28 9.47
CA TYR A 170 -7.12 6.98 8.88
C TYR A 170 -7.11 5.93 9.97
N ALA A 171 -7.48 4.71 9.59
CA ALA A 171 -7.26 3.49 10.37
C ALA A 171 -5.91 2.86 9.99
N TYR A 172 -5.22 2.28 10.95
CA TYR A 172 -4.03 1.47 10.66
C TYR A 172 -3.83 0.39 11.70
N ASN A 173 -3.18 -0.69 11.29
CA ASN A 173 -2.66 -1.70 12.20
C ASN A 173 -1.35 -2.29 11.68
N SER A 174 -0.57 -2.89 12.58
CA SER A 174 0.64 -3.63 12.23
C SER A 174 0.79 -4.87 13.09
N TRP A 175 1.41 -5.90 12.52
CA TRP A 175 1.62 -7.18 13.18
C TRP A 175 2.94 -7.81 12.76
N GLY A 176 3.53 -8.59 13.67
CA GLY A 176 4.60 -9.51 13.32
C GLY A 176 4.02 -10.69 12.55
N CYS A 177 4.73 -11.12 11.51
CA CYS A 177 4.34 -12.28 10.71
C CYS A 177 4.59 -13.59 11.47
#